data_AF-A0A502EVB4-F1
#
_entry.id   AF-A0A502EVB4-F1
#
_cell.length_a   1.000
_cell.length_b   1.000
_cell.length_c   1.000
_cell.angle_alpha   90.00
_cell.angle_beta   90.00
_cell.angle_gamma   90.00
#
_symmetry.space_group_name_H-M   'P 1'
#
loop_
_entity.id
_entity.type
_entity.pdbx_description
1 polymer ?
#
loop_
_entity_poly.entity_id
_entity_poly.type
_entity_poly.pdbx_seq_one_letter_code
_entity_poly.pdbx_strand_id
1 'polypeptide(L)' 'MKQICKNVSITPAMDHFIAVQVASGRYQNASEVVRAAIRALEREEAIEQERRLRLATRTRKAET' A
#
# COMPACT_ATOMS: atom_id res chain seq x y z
N MET A 1 -17.01 -13.37 -1.69
CA MET A 1 -16.81 -12.05 -1.02
C MET A 1 -17.40 -10.95 -1.89
N LYS A 2 -18.06 -9.97 -1.30
CA LYS A 2 -18.64 -8.81 -2.01
C LYS A 2 -17.52 -7.80 -2.32
N GLN A 3 -17.32 -7.47 -3.61
CA GLN A 3 -16.42 -6.38 -4.01
C GLN A 3 -17.16 -5.03 -3.92
N ILE A 4 -16.44 -3.99 -3.53
CA ILE A 4 -16.94 -2.60 -3.50
C ILE A 4 -16.21 -1.83 -4.59
N CYS A 5 -16.97 -1.18 -5.48
CA CYS A 5 -16.41 -0.25 -6.46
C CYS A 5 -16.39 1.16 -5.89
N LYS A 6 -15.25 1.83 -5.97
CA LYS A 6 -15.08 3.23 -5.59
C LYS A 6 -14.49 3.99 -6.77
N ASN A 7 -15.09 5.12 -7.11
CA ASN A 7 -14.51 6.06 -8.07
C ASN A 7 -13.46 6.91 -7.34
N VAL A 8 -12.27 7.03 -7.92
CA VAL A 8 -11.14 7.76 -7.35
C VAL A 8 -10.46 8.58 -8.45
N SER A 9 -10.11 9.81 -8.12
CA SER A 9 -9.28 10.63 -9.00
C SER A 9 -7.82 10.21 -8.85
N ILE A 10 -7.13 10.01 -9.97
CA ILE A 10 -5.71 9.66 -10.01
C ILE A 10 -4.95 10.66 -10.87
N THR A 11 -3.64 10.75 -10.66
CA THR A 11 -2.77 11.59 -11.47
C THR A 11 -2.46 10.91 -12.82
N PRO A 12 -2.08 11.67 -13.87
CA PRO A 12 -1.65 11.09 -15.15
C PRO A 12 -0.48 10.11 -15.01
N ALA A 13 0.43 10.38 -14.06
CA ALA A 13 1.56 9.47 -13.79
C ALA A 13 1.10 8.12 -13.22
N MET A 14 0.08 8.13 -12.35
CA MET A 14 -0.52 6.91 -11.81
C MET A 14 -1.26 6.11 -12.88
N ASP A 15 -2.00 6.80 -13.77
CA ASP A 15 -2.67 6.14 -14.90
C ASP A 15 -1.66 5.46 -15.84
N HIS A 16 -0.59 6.18 -16.20
CA HIS A 16 0.49 5.61 -17.00
C HIS A 16 1.13 4.39 -16.34
N PHE A 17 1.42 4.47 -15.05
CA PHE A 17 1.96 3.33 -14.29
C PHE A 17 1.00 2.12 -14.35
N ILE A 18 -0.30 2.34 -14.12
CA ILE A 18 -1.31 1.28 -14.20
C ILE A 18 -1.33 0.66 -15.61
N ALA A 19 -1.33 1.49 -16.66
CA ALA A 19 -1.34 1.03 -18.04
C ALA A 19 -0.11 0.16 -18.36
N VAL A 20 1.09 0.58 -17.95
CA VAL A 20 2.33 -0.22 -18.11
C VAL A 20 2.23 -1.56 -17.38
N GLN A 21 1.70 -1.56 -16.16
CA GLN A 21 1.55 -2.77 -15.36
C GLN A 21 0.56 -3.77 -15.98
N VAL A 22 -0.53 -3.30 -16.57
CA VAL A 22 -1.49 -4.15 -17.30
C VAL A 22 -0.90 -4.64 -18.62
N ALA A 23 -0.26 -3.76 -19.40
CA ALA A 23 0.39 -4.11 -20.66
C ALA A 23 1.51 -5.16 -20.48
N SER A 24 2.17 -5.18 -19.32
CA SER A 24 3.17 -6.20 -18.99
C SER A 24 2.60 -7.61 -18.78
N GLY A 25 1.27 -7.75 -18.69
CA GLY A 25 0.60 -9.02 -18.38
C GLY A 25 0.66 -9.43 -16.91
N ARG A 26 1.35 -8.68 -16.04
CA ARG A 26 1.42 -8.96 -14.59
C ARG A 26 0.06 -8.88 -13.91
N TYR A 27 -0.82 -8.01 -14.41
CA TYR A 27 -2.17 -7.80 -13.87
C TYR A 27 -3.17 -7.75 -15.02
N GLN A 28 -4.37 -8.29 -14.80
CA GLN A 28 -5.40 -8.34 -15.84
C GLN A 28 -6.13 -7.00 -16.02
N ASN A 29 -6.16 -6.16 -14.98
CA ASN A 29 -6.90 -4.90 -14.99
C ASN A 29 -6.36 -3.90 -13.97
N ALA A 30 -6.77 -2.63 -14.12
CA ALA A 30 -6.40 -1.54 -13.23
C ALA A 30 -6.73 -1.82 -11.76
N SER A 31 -7.90 -2.41 -11.48
CA SER A 31 -8.34 -2.71 -10.12
C SER A 31 -7.40 -3.70 -9.42
N GLU A 32 -6.76 -4.63 -10.14
CA GLU A 32 -5.74 -5.52 -9.58
C GLU A 32 -4.45 -4.79 -9.22
N VAL A 33 -4.00 -3.88 -10.10
CA VAL A 33 -2.83 -3.03 -9.83
C VAL A 33 -3.08 -2.18 -8.58
N VAL A 34 -4.23 -1.52 -8.50
CA VAL A 34 -4.61 -0.68 -7.35
C VAL A 34 -4.70 -1.50 -6.07
N ARG A 35 -5.33 -2.68 -6.10
CA ARG A 35 -5.35 -3.57 -4.94
C ARG A 35 -3.96 -4.03 -4.51
N ALA A 36 -3.06 -4.30 -5.45
CA ALA A 36 -1.69 -4.67 -5.15
C ALA A 36 -0.92 -3.51 -4.51
N ALA A 37 -1.12 -2.29 -5.00
CA ALA A 37 -0.52 -1.08 -4.44
C ALA A 37 -1.00 -0.83 -3.00
N ILE A 38 -2.31 -0.93 -2.73
CA ILE A 38 -2.86 -0.75 -1.38
C ILE A 38 -2.31 -1.82 -0.42
N ARG A 39 -2.25 -3.09 -0.83
CA ARG A 39 -1.65 -4.15 0.00
C ARG A 39 -0.16 -3.92 0.27
N ALA A 40 0.56 -3.30 -0.66
CA ALA A 40 1.96 -2.95 -0.43
C ALA A 40 2.08 -1.84 0.61
N LEU A 41 1.23 -0.81 0.51
CA LEU A 41 1.15 0.29 1.48
C LEU A 41 0.78 -0.23 2.88
N GLU A 42 -0.24 -1.07 3.00
CA GLU A 42 -0.64 -1.66 4.29
C GLU A 42 0.51 -2.41 4.99
N ARG A 43 1.33 -3.14 4.22
CA ARG A 43 2.50 -3.85 4.76
C ARG A 43 3.59 -2.89 5.23
N GLU A 44 3.86 -1.85 4.45
CA GLU A 44 4.84 -0.83 4.81
C GLU A 44 4.41 -0.09 6.09
N GLU A 45 3.14 0.30 6.17
CA GLU A 45 2.58 0.93 7.37
C GLU A 45 2.68 0.00 8.58
N ALA A 46 2.34 -1.29 8.45
CA ALA A 46 2.45 -2.24 9.55
C ALA A 46 3.88 -2.37 10.10
N ILE A 47 4.87 -2.42 9.21
CA ILE A 47 6.30 -2.48 9.58
C ILE A 47 6.71 -1.21 10.32
N GLU A 48 6.29 -0.04 9.83
CA GLU A 48 6.62 1.24 10.46
C GLU A 48 5.95 1.40 11.83
N GLN A 49 4.71 0.94 11.97
CA GLN A 49 4.04 0.88 13.28
C GLN A 49 4.81 0.02 14.27
N GLU A 50 5.26 -1.17 13.86
CA GLU A 50 6.03 -2.05 14.73
C GLU A 50 7.37 -1.41 15.13
N ARG A 51 8.08 -0.79 14.18
CA ARG A 51 9.32 -0.05 14.44
C ARG A 51 9.09 1.03 15.51
N ARG A 52 8.04 1.83 15.35
CA ARG A 52 7.68 2.90 16.30
C ARG A 52 7.38 2.36 17.69
N LEU A 53 6.64 1.26 17.81
CA LEU A 53 6.35 0.62 19.10
C LEU A 53 7.63 0.08 19.77
N ARG A 54 8.54 -0.52 19.01
CA ARG A 54 9.84 -0.98 19.52
C ARG A 54 10.72 0.17 20.03
N LEU A 55 10.68 1.33 19.38
CA LEU A 55 11.40 2.52 19.84
C LEU A 55 10.77 3.09 21.12
N ALA A 56 9.45 3.22 21.17
CA ALA A 56 8.74 3.73 22.35
C ALA A 56 8.89 2.85 23.61
N THR A 57 9.03 1.54 23.43
CA THR A 57 9.29 0.61 24.55
C THR A 57 10.73 0.66 25.04
N ARG A 58 11.69 0.98 24.16
CA ARG A 58 13.10 1.18 24.53
C ARG A 58 13.32 2.45 25.33
N THR A 59 12.70 3.57 24.95
CA THR A 59 12.85 4.84 25.66
C THR A 59 12.32 4.74 27.09
N ARG A 60 11.15 4.12 27.31
CA ARG A 60 10.60 3.90 28.66
C ARG A 60 11.48 3.05 29.56
N LYS A 61 12.13 2.01 29.02
CA LYS A 61 13.02 1.13 29.80
C LYS A 61 14.35 1.77 30.17
N ALA A 62 14.75 2.86 29.52
CA ALA A 62 15.96 3.61 29.85
C ALA A 62 15.73 4.68 30.94
N GLU A 63 14.47 4.96 31.26
CA GLU A 63 14.06 5.96 32.25
C GLU A 63 13.66 5.33 33.62
N THR A 64 13.83 4.00 33.76
CA THR A 64 13.67 3.25 35.03
C THR A 64 14.97 2.58 35.40
#